data_AF-A0A497PLT9-F1
#
_entry.id   AF-A0A497PLT9-F1
#
_cell.length_a   1.000
_cell.length_b   1.000
_cell.length_c   1.000
_cell.angle_alpha   90.00
_cell.angle_beta   90.00
_cell.angle_gamma   90.00
#
_symmetry.space_group_name_H-M   'P 1'
#
loop_
_entity.id
_entity.type
_entity.pdbx_description
1 polymer ?
#
loop_
_entity_poly.entity_id
_entity_poly.type
_entity_poly.pdbx_seq_one_letter_code
_entity_poly.pdbx_strand_id
1 'polypeptide(L)'
;MASLGGLESLLPLLLCCMLPMMMRGQGGGGRSEPTTESDSWYVTYGIQEAYDAIVKETDDWRDKMAVKRTKSRLSFLSRRTPQNFVVDQDVSPRLYRLKDDQAGNMSFELTEVEEGGTTIKATYQGNARSLVQNFKAKMPVKILSSITKICPSCGKEMRPDFKTCPYCGATLG
;
A
#
# COMPACT_ATOMS: atom_id res chain seq x y z
N MET A 1 -25.44 -65.10 38.71
CA MET A 1 -25.05 -63.99 39.61
C MET A 1 -23.81 -63.37 39.00
N ALA A 2 -23.98 -62.21 38.36
CA ALA A 2 -22.96 -61.58 37.55
C ALA A 2 -22.08 -60.65 38.41
N SER A 3 -20.80 -60.67 38.03
CA SER A 3 -19.72 -59.73 38.34
C SER A 3 -20.18 -58.27 38.44
N LEU A 4 -19.55 -57.49 39.33
CA LEU A 4 -19.26 -56.04 39.19
C LEU A 4 -18.64 -55.54 40.51
N GLY A 5 -17.47 -54.90 40.44
CA GLY A 5 -16.92 -54.17 41.59
C GLY A 5 -15.40 -54.08 41.63
N GLY A 6 -14.80 -53.51 40.58
CA GLY A 6 -13.34 -53.32 40.53
C GLY A 6 -12.94 -52.31 39.47
N LEU A 7 -13.61 -51.15 39.43
CA LEU A 7 -13.29 -50.09 38.46
C LEU A 7 -13.68 -48.67 38.92
N GLU A 8 -13.66 -48.39 40.21
CA GLU A 8 -14.00 -47.06 40.77
C GLU A 8 -12.81 -46.34 41.43
N SER A 9 -11.61 -46.43 40.87
CA SER A 9 -10.47 -45.61 41.38
C SER A 9 -9.56 -45.02 40.32
N LEU A 10 -9.91 -45.14 39.03
CA LEU A 10 -9.13 -44.54 37.94
C LEU A 10 -9.83 -43.38 37.22
N LEU A 11 -11.11 -43.11 37.54
CA LEU A 11 -11.85 -42.00 36.96
C LEU A 11 -11.32 -40.58 37.28
N PRO A 12 -10.77 -40.27 38.48
CA PRO A 12 -10.36 -38.90 38.77
C PRO A 12 -9.02 -38.50 38.12
N LEU A 13 -8.16 -39.46 37.75
CA LEU A 13 -6.86 -39.18 37.12
C LEU A 13 -6.96 -38.90 35.61
N LEU A 14 -7.99 -39.40 34.94
CA LEU A 14 -8.20 -39.19 33.51
C LEU A 14 -8.87 -37.85 33.17
N LEU A 15 -9.64 -37.26 34.09
CA LEU A 15 -10.26 -35.95 33.87
C LEU A 15 -9.26 -34.78 33.97
N CYS A 16 -8.23 -34.88 34.82
CA CYS A 16 -7.25 -33.81 35.05
C CYS A 16 -6.38 -33.51 33.82
N CYS A 17 -6.18 -34.49 32.93
CA CYS A 17 -5.31 -34.37 31.77
C CYS A 17 -6.03 -33.90 30.49
N MET A 18 -7.36 -33.98 30.45
CA MET A 18 -8.17 -33.60 29.27
C MET A 18 -8.81 -32.22 29.38
N LEU A 19 -8.95 -31.66 30.59
CA LEU A 19 -9.44 -30.30 30.82
C LEU A 19 -8.56 -29.14 30.28
N PRO A 20 -7.22 -29.25 30.09
CA PRO A 20 -6.43 -28.15 29.54
C PRO A 20 -6.65 -27.91 28.04
N MET A 21 -7.29 -28.85 27.32
CA MET A 21 -7.50 -28.73 25.87
C MET A 21 -8.80 -28.00 25.49
N MET A 22 -9.74 -27.82 26.43
CA MET A 22 -11.01 -27.10 26.15
C MET A 22 -11.01 -25.64 26.63
N MET A 23 -10.00 -25.21 27.38
CA MET A 23 -9.85 -23.81 27.85
C MET A 23 -8.75 -23.03 27.10
N ARG A 24 -8.29 -23.54 25.95
CA ARG A 24 -7.31 -22.86 25.07
C ARG A 24 -7.97 -22.08 23.93
N GLY A 25 -9.30 -21.91 23.97
CA GLY A 25 -10.11 -21.26 22.95
C GLY A 25 -10.59 -19.84 23.30
N GLN A 26 -9.96 -19.17 24.27
CA GLN A 26 -10.26 -17.77 24.58
C GLN A 26 -8.96 -16.98 24.78
N GLY A 27 -8.03 -17.15 23.84
CA GLY A 27 -6.98 -16.16 23.61
C GLY A 27 -7.67 -14.90 23.11
N GLY A 28 -7.56 -13.83 23.90
CA GLY A 28 -8.27 -12.58 23.71
C GLY A 28 -8.29 -12.10 22.27
N GLY A 29 -9.49 -11.83 21.78
CA GLY A 29 -9.70 -10.95 20.64
C GLY A 29 -9.32 -9.53 21.02
N GLY A 30 -8.02 -9.29 21.26
CA GLY A 30 -7.47 -7.97 21.12
C GLY A 30 -7.72 -7.58 19.67
N ARG A 31 -8.64 -6.65 19.44
CA ARG A 31 -8.74 -5.94 18.16
C ARG A 31 -7.31 -5.49 17.83
N SER A 32 -6.65 -6.16 16.90
CA SER A 32 -5.42 -5.63 16.31
C SER A 32 -5.81 -4.28 15.75
N GLU A 33 -5.33 -3.19 16.35
CA GLU A 33 -5.55 -1.88 15.79
C GLU A 33 -5.07 -1.91 14.33
N PRO A 34 -5.85 -1.37 13.39
CA PRO A 34 -5.46 -1.36 11.99
C PRO A 34 -4.13 -0.61 11.89
N THR A 35 -3.08 -1.34 11.50
CA THR A 35 -1.73 -0.77 11.36
C THR A 35 -1.82 0.36 10.35
N THR A 36 -1.59 1.59 10.82
CA THR A 36 -1.53 2.77 9.95
C THR A 36 -0.10 2.91 9.46
N GLU A 37 0.06 2.99 8.15
CA GLU A 37 1.33 3.20 7.46
C GLU A 37 1.32 4.58 6.79
N SER A 38 2.51 5.12 6.53
CA SER A 38 2.67 6.34 5.75
C SER A 38 3.87 6.24 4.83
N ASP A 39 3.74 6.79 3.62
CA ASP A 39 4.80 6.89 2.63
C ASP A 39 4.80 8.31 2.04
N SER A 40 5.98 8.84 1.71
CA SER A 40 6.16 10.17 1.15
C SER A 40 7.09 10.11 -0.05
N TRP A 41 6.71 10.74 -1.15
CA TRP A 41 7.53 10.81 -2.35
C TRP A 41 7.37 12.14 -3.08
N TYR A 42 8.39 12.48 -3.86
CA TYR A 42 8.43 13.70 -4.66
C TYR A 42 8.14 13.40 -6.13
N VAL A 43 7.40 14.30 -6.78
CA VAL A 43 7.16 14.32 -8.22
C VAL A 43 7.51 15.68 -8.79
N THR A 44 7.96 15.69 -10.04
CA THR A 44 8.53 16.90 -10.68
C THR A 44 7.50 17.80 -11.37
N TYR A 45 6.22 17.44 -11.34
CA TYR A 45 5.14 18.24 -11.91
C TYR A 45 4.34 18.96 -10.83
N GLY A 46 3.56 19.95 -11.28
CA GLY A 46 2.79 20.85 -10.42
C GLY A 46 1.73 20.12 -9.59
N ILE A 47 1.29 20.79 -8.51
CA ILE A 47 0.40 20.20 -7.52
C ILE A 47 -0.95 19.77 -8.09
N GLN A 48 -1.47 20.49 -9.09
CA GLN A 48 -2.72 20.11 -9.76
C GLN A 48 -2.55 18.82 -10.56
N GLU A 49 -1.47 18.69 -11.35
CA GLU A 49 -1.20 17.47 -12.12
C GLU A 49 -1.00 16.26 -11.20
N ALA A 50 -0.35 16.46 -10.06
CA ALA A 50 -0.20 15.44 -9.02
C ALA A 50 -1.52 15.02 -8.41
N TYR A 51 -2.39 15.99 -8.12
CA TYR A 51 -3.73 15.73 -7.61
C TYR A 51 -4.57 14.96 -8.64
N ASP A 52 -4.58 15.41 -9.90
CA ASP A 52 -5.32 14.76 -10.98
C ASP A 52 -4.83 13.32 -11.23
N ALA A 53 -3.52 13.06 -11.08
CA ALA A 53 -2.95 11.72 -11.16
C ALA A 53 -3.46 10.80 -10.03
N ILE A 54 -3.64 11.32 -8.81
CA ILE A 54 -4.24 10.58 -7.70
C ILE A 54 -5.70 10.26 -8.01
N VAL A 55 -6.48 11.26 -8.40
CA VAL A 55 -7.91 11.07 -8.74
C VAL A 55 -8.04 9.99 -9.81
N LYS A 56 -7.28 10.10 -10.91
CA LYS A 56 -7.29 9.14 -12.01
C LYS A 56 -6.91 7.73 -11.56
N GLU A 57 -5.86 7.55 -10.76
CA GLU A 57 -5.47 6.21 -10.28
C GLU A 57 -6.58 5.60 -9.41
N THR A 58 -7.26 6.42 -8.61
CA THR A 58 -8.34 5.93 -7.73
C THR A 58 -9.61 5.61 -8.52
N ASP A 59 -9.89 6.32 -9.62
CA ASP A 59 -10.89 5.94 -10.62
C ASP A 59 -10.54 4.56 -11.22
N ASP A 60 -9.29 4.38 -11.65
CA ASP A 60 -8.79 3.13 -12.22
C ASP A 60 -8.93 1.95 -11.22
N TRP A 61 -8.80 2.20 -9.91
CA TRP A 61 -9.07 1.20 -8.88
C TRP A 61 -10.55 0.82 -8.84
N ARG A 62 -11.46 1.80 -8.83
CA ARG A 62 -12.92 1.58 -8.83
C ARG A 62 -13.36 0.80 -10.06
N ASP A 63 -12.84 1.15 -11.24
CA ASP A 63 -13.18 0.47 -12.50
C ASP A 63 -12.69 -0.99 -12.52
N LYS A 64 -11.47 -1.25 -12.05
CA LYS A 64 -10.94 -2.62 -11.93
C LYS A 64 -11.81 -3.49 -11.02
N MET A 65 -12.39 -2.92 -9.97
CA MET A 65 -13.29 -3.65 -9.07
C MET A 65 -14.65 -3.92 -9.71
N ALA A 66 -15.21 -2.95 -10.45
CA ALA A 66 -16.44 -3.14 -11.21
C ALA A 66 -16.32 -4.27 -12.27
N VAL A 67 -15.18 -4.33 -12.97
CA VAL A 67 -14.90 -5.40 -13.94
C VAL A 67 -14.76 -6.76 -13.27
N LYS A 68 -14.03 -6.85 -12.14
CA LYS A 68 -13.90 -8.10 -11.36
C LYS A 68 -15.26 -8.63 -10.92
N ARG A 69 -16.16 -7.76 -10.45
CA ARG A 69 -17.53 -8.13 -10.05
C ARG A 69 -18.34 -8.73 -11.20
N THR A 70 -18.21 -8.15 -12.40
CA THR A 70 -18.95 -8.63 -13.58
C THR A 70 -18.49 -10.04 -13.99
N LYS A 71 -17.18 -10.31 -13.89
CA LYS A 71 -16.59 -11.63 -14.18
C LYS A 71 -16.86 -12.67 -13.09
N SER A 72 -17.05 -12.26 -11.83
CA SER A 72 -17.24 -13.17 -10.69
C SER A 72 -18.69 -13.61 -10.45
N ARG A 73 -19.63 -13.31 -11.36
CA ARG A 73 -21.06 -13.66 -11.23
C ARG A 73 -21.36 -15.18 -11.09
N LEU A 74 -20.35 -16.04 -11.21
CA LEU A 74 -20.43 -17.49 -11.03
C LEU A 74 -19.96 -18.01 -9.64
N SER A 75 -19.54 -17.14 -8.70
CA SER A 75 -19.10 -17.59 -7.35
C SER A 75 -20.15 -17.32 -6.25
N PHE A 76 -21.09 -18.24 -6.10
CA PHE A 76 -22.18 -18.18 -5.10
C PHE A 76 -21.74 -18.29 -3.62
N LEU A 77 -20.45 -18.43 -3.33
CA LEU A 77 -19.94 -18.80 -1.99
C LEU A 77 -18.98 -17.77 -1.34
N SER A 78 -18.69 -16.62 -1.97
CA SER A 78 -17.79 -15.62 -1.37
C SER A 78 -18.55 -14.36 -0.92
N ARG A 79 -18.68 -14.20 0.40
CA ARG A 79 -19.36 -13.09 1.08
C ARG A 79 -18.44 -11.87 1.30
N ARG A 80 -17.45 -11.64 0.42
CA ARG A 80 -16.57 -10.45 0.55
C ARG A 80 -17.31 -9.21 0.04
N THR A 81 -17.33 -8.15 0.84
CA THR A 81 -17.89 -6.87 0.39
C THR A 81 -17.07 -6.33 -0.79
N PRO A 82 -17.72 -5.73 -1.80
CA PRO A 82 -17.01 -5.16 -2.94
C PRO A 82 -16.17 -3.96 -2.49
N GLN A 83 -14.94 -3.86 -3.02
CA GLN A 83 -14.12 -2.66 -2.90
C GLN A 83 -14.71 -1.56 -3.77
N ASN A 84 -15.05 -0.42 -3.17
CA ASN A 84 -15.76 0.69 -3.82
C ASN A 84 -15.02 2.02 -3.72
N PHE A 85 -14.00 2.15 -2.86
CA PHE A 85 -13.16 3.36 -2.70
C PHE A 85 -13.96 4.67 -2.73
N VAL A 86 -14.79 4.88 -1.72
CA VAL A 86 -15.67 6.06 -1.60
C VAL A 86 -14.84 7.27 -1.17
N VAL A 87 -15.05 8.41 -1.83
CA VAL A 87 -14.41 9.68 -1.46
C VAL A 87 -15.04 10.22 -0.18
N ASP A 88 -14.21 10.38 0.86
CA ASP A 88 -14.61 10.92 2.17
C ASP A 88 -14.35 12.42 2.25
N GLN A 89 -13.26 12.89 1.64
CA GLN A 89 -12.89 14.30 1.62
C GLN A 89 -12.14 14.63 0.34
N ASP A 90 -12.53 15.73 -0.29
CA ASP A 90 -11.92 16.27 -1.49
C ASP A 90 -11.67 17.77 -1.30
N VAL A 91 -10.40 18.15 -1.16
CA VAL A 91 -9.96 19.55 -1.08
C VAL A 91 -8.86 19.74 -2.11
N SER A 92 -9.25 19.86 -3.38
CA SER A 92 -8.33 20.06 -4.49
C SER A 92 -7.49 21.35 -4.34
N PRO A 93 -6.18 21.34 -4.67
CA PRO A 93 -5.34 20.19 -5.01
C PRO A 93 -4.54 19.63 -3.81
N ARG A 94 -4.97 19.91 -2.57
CA ARG A 94 -4.17 19.72 -1.35
C ARG A 94 -4.45 18.43 -0.59
N LEU A 95 -5.67 17.90 -0.69
CA LEU A 95 -6.07 16.72 0.07
C LEU A 95 -7.10 15.88 -0.69
N TYR A 96 -6.85 14.58 -0.74
CA TYR A 96 -7.79 13.60 -1.26
C TYR A 96 -7.88 12.41 -0.30
N ARG A 97 -9.08 12.11 0.21
CA ARG A 97 -9.31 11.04 1.20
C ARG A 97 -10.36 10.05 0.72
N LEU A 98 -10.06 8.78 0.90
CA LEU A 98 -10.87 7.66 0.48
C LEU A 98 -11.13 6.71 1.66
N LYS A 99 -12.28 6.06 1.61
CA LYS A 99 -12.66 4.98 2.51
C LYS A 99 -13.08 3.76 1.70
N ASP A 100 -12.63 2.60 2.15
CA ASP A 100 -13.02 1.32 1.56
C ASP A 100 -13.17 0.27 2.66
N ASP A 101 -14.20 -0.57 2.56
CA ASP A 101 -14.48 -1.58 3.59
C ASP A 101 -13.38 -2.64 3.72
N GLN A 102 -12.63 -2.90 2.65
CA GLN A 102 -11.55 -3.90 2.65
C GLN A 102 -10.17 -3.24 2.78
N ALA A 103 -9.91 -2.18 2.01
CA ALA A 103 -8.62 -1.50 2.00
C ALA A 103 -8.45 -0.54 3.19
N GLY A 104 -9.55 -0.09 3.80
CA GLY A 104 -9.54 0.83 4.92
C GLY A 104 -9.53 2.30 4.49
N ASN A 105 -9.12 3.16 5.42
CA ASN A 105 -8.99 4.59 5.16
C ASN A 105 -7.65 4.91 4.51
N MET A 106 -7.66 5.82 3.54
CA MET A 106 -6.47 6.34 2.87
C MET A 106 -6.59 7.86 2.68
N SER A 107 -5.49 8.59 2.85
CA SER A 107 -5.42 10.02 2.52
C SER A 107 -4.13 10.35 1.79
N PHE A 108 -4.24 11.25 0.83
CA PHE A 108 -3.12 11.82 0.09
C PHE A 108 -3.09 13.33 0.38
N GLU A 109 -2.03 13.76 1.05
CA GLU A 109 -1.73 15.17 1.33
C GLU A 109 -0.68 15.64 0.31
N LEU A 110 -0.93 16.79 -0.34
CA LEU A 110 -0.04 17.33 -1.36
C LEU A 110 0.52 18.69 -0.93
N THR A 111 1.84 18.83 -1.09
CA THR A 111 2.56 20.06 -0.79
C THR A 111 3.43 20.45 -1.98
N GLU A 112 3.19 21.63 -2.52
CA GLU A 112 4.04 22.25 -3.53
C GLU A 112 5.41 22.61 -2.94
N VAL A 113 6.47 22.35 -3.69
CA VAL A 113 7.86 22.63 -3.30
C VAL A 113 8.32 23.91 -3.98
N GLU A 114 9.03 24.80 -3.27
CA GLU A 114 9.48 26.10 -3.78
C GLU A 114 10.34 26.00 -5.05
N GLU A 115 11.18 24.96 -5.16
CA GLU A 115 12.02 24.67 -6.33
C GLU A 115 11.25 24.01 -7.49
N GLY A 116 9.92 23.91 -7.37
CA GLY A 116 9.03 23.25 -8.30
C GLY A 116 8.77 21.78 -7.95
N GLY A 117 7.64 21.27 -8.44
CA GLY A 117 7.17 19.91 -8.16
C GLY A 117 6.30 19.82 -6.90
N THR A 118 5.99 18.59 -6.53
CA THR A 118 5.01 18.27 -5.48
C THR A 118 5.50 17.13 -4.61
N THR A 119 5.41 17.29 -3.29
CA THR A 119 5.53 16.18 -2.35
C THR A 119 4.15 15.60 -2.10
N ILE A 120 4.01 14.29 -2.29
CA ILE A 120 2.80 13.54 -1.99
C ILE A 120 3.07 12.69 -0.75
N LYS A 121 2.29 12.90 0.30
CA LYS A 121 2.30 12.08 1.51
C LYS A 121 1.03 11.25 1.57
N ALA A 122 1.17 9.94 1.43
CA ALA A 122 0.08 9.00 1.63
C ALA A 122 0.06 8.50 3.08
N THR A 123 -1.11 8.47 3.68
CA THR A 123 -1.38 7.80 4.97
C THR A 123 -2.49 6.79 4.74
N TYR A 124 -2.27 5.53 5.12
CA TYR A 124 -3.17 4.44 4.75
C TYR A 124 -3.12 3.29 5.75
N GLN A 125 -4.18 2.49 5.81
CA GLN A 125 -4.16 1.24 6.59
C GLN A 125 -3.39 0.14 5.85
N GLY A 126 -2.75 -0.78 6.58
CA GLY A 126 -1.87 -1.81 6.00
C GLY A 126 -2.49 -2.64 4.87
N ASN A 127 -3.81 -2.82 4.84
CA ASN A 127 -4.52 -3.51 3.76
C ASN A 127 -4.38 -2.79 2.40
N ALA A 128 -4.22 -1.47 2.40
CA ALA A 128 -4.03 -0.64 1.22
C ALA A 128 -2.58 -0.55 0.75
N ARG A 129 -1.61 -1.13 1.48
CA ARG A 129 -0.18 -1.00 1.18
C ARG A 129 0.16 -1.33 -0.26
N SER A 130 -0.35 -2.45 -0.78
CA SER A 130 -0.07 -2.85 -2.17
C SER A 130 -0.61 -1.85 -3.19
N LEU A 131 -1.77 -1.23 -2.95
CA LEU A 131 -2.34 -0.21 -3.84
C LEU A 131 -1.46 1.03 -3.88
N VAL A 132 -1.06 1.53 -2.70
CA VAL A 132 -0.24 2.75 -2.59
C VAL A 132 1.16 2.52 -3.16
N GLN A 133 1.79 1.38 -2.87
CA GLN A 133 3.12 1.06 -3.42
C GLN A 133 3.08 0.89 -4.95
N ASN A 134 2.03 0.25 -5.50
CA ASN A 134 1.86 0.14 -6.94
C ASN A 134 1.60 1.51 -7.60
N PHE A 135 0.82 2.38 -6.95
CA PHE A 135 0.62 3.74 -7.43
C PHE A 135 1.92 4.53 -7.44
N LYS A 136 2.66 4.54 -6.32
CA LYS A 136 3.98 5.17 -6.22
C LYS A 136 4.94 4.68 -7.31
N ALA A 137 4.93 3.37 -7.62
CA ALA A 137 5.77 2.78 -8.66
C ALA A 137 5.38 3.19 -10.10
N LYS A 138 4.13 3.60 -10.34
CA LYS A 138 3.67 4.10 -11.65
C LYS A 138 3.99 5.57 -11.87
N MET A 139 4.25 6.31 -10.79
CA MET A 139 4.59 7.72 -10.93
C MET A 139 5.90 7.83 -11.69
N PRO A 140 6.01 8.77 -12.65
CA PRO A 140 7.26 9.00 -13.33
C PRO A 140 8.25 9.52 -12.30
N VAL A 141 9.04 8.61 -11.76
CA VAL A 141 10.29 8.96 -11.13
C VAL A 141 11.08 9.56 -12.28
N LYS A 142 11.09 10.90 -12.40
CA LYS A 142 12.18 11.57 -13.08
C LYS A 142 13.40 11.29 -12.21
N ILE A 143 13.92 10.07 -12.33
CA ILE A 143 15.28 9.76 -11.96
C ILE A 143 16.04 10.86 -12.66
N LEU A 144 16.91 11.55 -11.94
CA LEU A 144 17.78 12.61 -12.43
C LEU A 144 18.72 12.13 -13.56
N SER A 145 18.40 11.02 -14.24
CA SER A 145 18.97 10.51 -15.47
C SER A 145 18.86 11.50 -16.63
N SER A 146 17.98 12.51 -16.57
CA SER A 146 18.02 13.65 -17.50
C SER A 146 18.95 14.78 -17.06
N ILE A 147 19.62 14.66 -15.91
CA ILE A 147 20.62 15.61 -15.38
C ILE A 147 22.04 15.06 -15.55
N THR A 148 22.22 13.89 -16.16
CA THR A 148 23.54 13.36 -16.50
C THR A 148 23.64 13.17 -18.01
N LYS A 149 24.63 13.83 -18.62
CA LYS A 149 25.08 13.56 -19.98
C LYS A 149 26.29 12.62 -19.92
N ILE A 150 26.41 11.71 -20.87
CA ILE A 150 27.60 10.87 -21.01
C ILE A 150 28.61 11.58 -21.91
N CYS A 151 29.86 11.66 -21.47
CA CYS A 151 30.92 12.21 -22.31
C CYS A 151 31.13 11.32 -23.56
N PRO A 152 31.02 11.85 -24.80
CA PRO A 152 31.21 11.06 -26.01
C PRO A 152 32.66 10.58 -26.19
N SER A 153 33.63 11.22 -25.52
CA SER A 153 35.05 10.86 -25.63
C SER A 153 35.50 9.77 -24.65
N CYS A 154 34.94 9.72 -23.44
CA CYS A 154 35.41 8.79 -22.39
C CYS A 154 34.31 7.94 -21.75
N GLY A 155 33.04 8.14 -22.11
CA GLY A 155 31.92 7.32 -21.64
C GLY A 155 31.53 7.55 -20.17
N LYS A 156 32.14 8.50 -19.46
CA LYS A 156 31.79 8.81 -18.07
C LYS A 156 30.59 9.75 -17.99
N GLU A 157 29.75 9.53 -16.99
CA GLU A 157 28.61 10.38 -16.67
C GLU A 157 29.08 11.71 -16.09
N MET A 158 28.40 12.79 -16.47
CA MET A 158 28.73 14.14 -16.04
C MET A 158 27.52 15.06 -16.11
N ARG A 159 27.56 16.18 -15.39
CA ARG A 159 26.48 17.18 -15.46
C ARG A 159 26.40 17.85 -16.85
N PRO A 160 25.21 18.21 -17.34
CA PRO A 160 25.01 18.81 -18.65
C PRO A 160 25.70 20.16 -18.82
N ASP A 161 25.86 20.90 -17.71
CA ASP A 161 26.37 22.29 -17.68
C ASP A 161 27.87 22.41 -17.98
N PHE A 162 28.61 21.30 -17.99
CA PHE A 162 30.05 21.30 -18.25
C PHE A 162 30.35 21.51 -19.74
N LYS A 163 31.09 22.57 -20.06
CA LYS A 163 31.68 22.82 -21.39
C LYS A 163 32.89 21.92 -21.71
N THR A 164 33.48 21.33 -20.67
CA THR A 164 34.64 20.45 -20.78
C THR A 164 34.46 19.27 -19.83
N CYS A 165 34.76 18.06 -20.31
CA CYS A 165 34.68 16.85 -19.50
C CYS A 165 35.71 16.91 -18.35
N PRO A 166 35.28 16.79 -17.08
CA PRO A 166 36.20 16.85 -15.93
C PRO A 166 37.10 15.62 -15.81
N TYR A 167 36.81 14.54 -16.55
CA TYR A 167 37.55 13.29 -16.46
C TYR A 167 38.60 13.12 -17.55
N CYS A 168 38.36 13.63 -18.75
CA CYS A 168 39.27 13.45 -19.89
C CYS A 168 39.65 14.75 -20.61
N GLY A 169 39.11 15.90 -20.19
CA GLY A 169 39.44 17.20 -20.78
C GLY A 169 38.81 17.47 -22.15
N ALA A 170 37.97 16.58 -22.68
CA ALA A 170 37.32 16.79 -23.97
C ALA A 170 36.33 17.96 -23.92
N THR A 171 36.38 18.84 -24.92
CA THR A 171 35.40 19.93 -25.08
C THR A 171 34.07 19.36 -25.55
N LEU A 172 32.99 19.84 -24.94
CA LEU A 172 31.62 19.39 -25.17
C LEU A 172 30.88 20.64 -25.68
N GLY A 173 30.62 20.66 -26.98
CA GLY A 173 30.08 21.82 -27.71
C GLY A 173 28.78 22.36 -27.15
#